data_AF-A0A315DL20-F1
#
_entry.id   AF-A0A315DL20-F1
#
_cell.length_a   1.000
_cell.length_b   1.000
_cell.length_c   1.000
_cell.angle_alpha   90.00
_cell.angle_beta   90.00
_cell.angle_gamma   90.00
#
_symmetry.space_group_name_H-M   'P 1'
#
loop_
_entity.id
_entity.type
_entity.pdbx_description
1 polymer ?
#
loop_
_entity_poly.entity_id
_entity_poly.type
_entity_poly.pdbx_seq_one_letter_code
_entity_poly.pdbx_strand_id
1 'polypeptide(L)' 'MKLSHRLLRNLHLATTPVLGAFVYASPLRENATFVAIVQWGVFPVVAGAGLLMWIRPWLARRAADNKIP' A
#
# COMPACT_ATOMS: atom_id res chain seq x y z
N MET A 1 14.52 -11.37 2.82
CA MET A 1 14.23 -10.95 1.42
C MET A 1 14.26 -9.42 1.35
N LYS A 2 15.04 -8.80 0.45
CA LYS A 2 15.01 -7.33 0.29
C LYS A 2 13.75 -6.96 -0.50
N LEU A 3 12.73 -6.42 0.18
CA LEU A 3 11.51 -5.97 -0.49
C LEU A 3 11.84 -4.82 -1.47
N SER A 4 11.55 -5.02 -2.76
CA SER A 4 11.88 -4.06 -3.81
C SER A 4 11.06 -2.79 -3.69
N HIS A 5 11.72 -1.63 -3.63
CA HIS A 5 11.04 -0.33 -3.58
C HIS A 5 10.18 -0.11 -4.83
N ARG A 6 10.70 -0.48 -6.00
CA ARG A 6 9.99 -0.34 -7.28
C ARG A 6 8.71 -1.19 -7.28
N LEU A 7 8.76 -2.39 -6.71
CA LEU A 7 7.59 -3.25 -6.59
C LEU A 7 6.53 -2.62 -5.69
N LEU A 8 6.90 -2.18 -4.48
CA LEU A 8 5.99 -1.51 -3.56
C LEU A 8 5.35 -0.26 -4.17
N ARG A 9 6.16 0.56 -4.85
CA ARG A 9 5.69 1.77 -5.54
C ARG A 9 4.69 1.42 -6.64
N ASN A 10 5.04 0.49 -7.52
CA ASN A 10 4.19 0.12 -8.64
C ASN A 10 2.89 -0.54 -8.16
N LEU A 11 2.96 -1.38 -7.11
CA LEU A 11 1.78 -1.97 -6.49
C LEU A 11 0.86 -0.89 -5.92
N HIS A 12 1.41 0.02 -5.10
CA HIS A 12 0.66 1.12 -4.51
C HIS A 12 -0.03 1.97 -5.59
N LEU A 13 0.73 2.37 -6.62
CA LEU A 13 0.22 3.18 -7.74
C LEU A 13 -0.82 2.45 -8.60
N ALA A 14 -0.68 1.14 -8.81
CA ALA A 14 -1.65 0.36 -9.58
C ALA A 14 -2.98 0.21 -8.84
N THR A 15 -2.96 0.19 -7.51
CA THR A 15 -4.16 0.04 -6.67
C THR A 15 -4.90 1.34 -6.36
N THR A 16 -4.24 2.51 -6.46
CA THR A 16 -4.86 3.81 -6.16
C THR A 16 -6.08 4.15 -7.01
N PRO A 17 -6.12 3.88 -8.33
CA PRO A 17 -7.32 4.13 -9.14
C PRO A 17 -8.55 3.38 -8.65
N VAL A 18 -8.40 2.19 -8.05
CA VAL A 18 -9.52 1.41 -7.51
C VAL A 18 -10.10 2.09 -6.26
N LEU A 19 -9.27 2.69 -5.41
CA LEU A 19 -9.73 3.56 -4.32
C LEU A 19 -10.39 4.83 -4.86
N GLY A 20 -9.85 5.43 -5.92
CA GLY A 20 -10.47 6.57 -6.59
C GLY A 20 -11.88 6.23 -7.09
N ALA A 21 -12.04 5.09 -7.77
CA ALA A 21 -13.34 4.58 -8.19
C ALA A 21 -14.27 4.35 -6.98
N PHE A 22 -13.74 3.79 -5.89
CA PHE A 22 -14.50 3.64 -4.65
C PHE A 22 -14.95 4.97 -4.04
N VAL A 23 -14.17 6.06 -4.14
CA VAL A 23 -14.53 7.38 -3.58
C VAL A 23 -15.48 8.16 -4.50
N TYR A 24 -15.28 8.09 -5.82
CA TYR A 24 -15.99 8.97 -6.75
C TYR A 24 -17.16 8.32 -7.49
N ALA A 25 -17.22 6.99 -7.62
CA ALA A 25 -18.31 6.31 -8.30
C ALA A 25 -19.30 5.69 -7.31
N SER A 26 -20.35 6.43 -6.94
CA SER A 26 -21.42 5.93 -6.06
C SER A 26 -22.02 4.58 -6.49
N PRO A 27 -22.32 4.31 -7.78
CA PRO A 27 -22.90 3.02 -8.18
C PRO A 27 -22.02 1.80 -7.87
N LEU A 28 -20.69 1.97 -7.87
CA LEU A 28 -19.78 0.89 -7.52
C LEU A 28 -19.83 0.58 -6.01
N ARG A 29 -20.08 1.58 -5.16
CA ARG A 29 -20.22 1.37 -3.70
C ARG A 29 -21.51 0.67 -3.31
N GLU A 30 -22.51 0.64 -4.17
CA GLU A 30 -23.75 -0.12 -3.96
C GLU A 30 -23.53 -1.63 -4.19
N ASN A 31 -22.46 -2.01 -4.89
CA ASN A 31 -22.09 -3.40 -5.10
C ASN A 31 -21.29 -3.93 -3.89
N ALA A 32 -21.91 -4.80 -3.08
CA ALA A 32 -21.29 -5.37 -1.88
C ALA A 32 -19.98 -6.13 -2.16
N THR A 33 -19.87 -6.81 -3.31
CA THR A 33 -18.64 -7.49 -3.72
C THR A 33 -17.51 -6.49 -3.97
N PHE A 34 -17.80 -5.39 -4.66
CA PHE A 34 -16.81 -4.33 -4.89
C PHE A 34 -16.36 -3.70 -3.57
N VAL A 35 -17.29 -3.41 -2.66
CA VAL A 35 -16.95 -2.90 -1.32
C VAL A 35 -16.05 -3.86 -0.55
N ALA A 36 -16.37 -5.16 -0.55
CA ALA A 36 -15.56 -6.18 0.13
C ALA A 36 -14.14 -6.28 -0.45
N ILE A 37 -14.00 -6.25 -1.78
CA ILE A 37 -12.70 -6.24 -2.46
C ILE A 37 -11.89 -5.01 -2.05
N VAL A 38 -12.52 -3.83 -1.97
CA VAL A 38 -11.82 -2.60 -1.58
C VAL A 38 -11.40 -2.64 -0.12
N GLN A 39 -12.28 -3.06 0.79
CA GLN A 39 -12.02 -3.07 2.22
C GLN A 39 -10.96 -4.11 2.62
N TRP A 40 -11.01 -5.31 2.06
CA TRP A 40 -10.15 -6.42 2.48
C TRP A 40 -8.96 -6.68 1.56
N GLY A 41 -9.01 -6.21 0.31
CA GLY A 41 -7.93 -6.35 -0.66
C GLY A 41 -7.20 -5.04 -0.89
N VAL A 42 -7.87 -4.09 -1.53
CA VAL A 42 -7.24 -2.88 -2.06
C VAL A 42 -6.69 -1.99 -0.95
N PHE A 43 -7.47 -1.72 0.09
CA PHE A 43 -7.06 -0.83 1.17
C PHE A 43 -5.84 -1.37 1.95
N PRO A 44 -5.82 -2.64 2.42
CA PRO A 44 -4.64 -3.19 3.09
C PRO A 44 -3.39 -3.17 2.21
N VAL A 45 -3.53 -3.43 0.91
CA VAL A 45 -2.41 -3.38 -0.05
C VAL A 45 -1.88 -1.95 -0.20
N VAL A 46 -2.76 -0.97 -0.43
CA VAL A 46 -2.36 0.43 -0.59
C VAL A 46 -1.74 0.96 0.69
N ALA A 47 -2.42 0.79 1.83
CA ALA A 47 -1.98 1.28 3.13
C ALA A 47 -0.67 0.61 3.57
N GLY A 48 -0.57 -0.71 3.42
CA GLY A 48 0.63 -1.46 3.75
C GLY A 48 1.83 -1.07 2.87
N ALA A 49 1.64 -0.96 1.55
CA ALA A 49 2.70 -0.52 0.65
C ALA A 49 3.14 0.92 0.94
N GLY A 50 2.19 1.83 1.18
CA GLY A 50 2.46 3.22 1.57
C GLY A 50 3.24 3.32 2.87
N LEU A 51 2.80 2.60 3.90
CA LEU A 51 3.46 2.55 5.20
C LEU A 51 4.86 1.97 5.10
N LEU A 52 5.04 0.85 4.40
CA LEU A 52 6.35 0.23 4.19
C LEU A 52 7.31 1.18 3.47
N MET A 53 6.83 1.94 2.49
CA MET A 53 7.64 2.98 1.83
C MET A 53 7.97 4.14 2.77
N TRP A 54 7.03 4.54 3.64
CA TRP A 54 7.22 5.60 4.63
C TRP A 54 8.26 5.27 5.69
N ILE A 55 8.21 4.07 6.27
CA ILE A 55 9.10 3.67 7.39
C ILE A 55 10.46 3.17 6.92
N ARG A 56 10.63 2.87 5.63
CA ARG A 56 11.87 2.33 5.05
C ARG A 56 13.14 3.15 5.36
N PRO A 57 13.19 4.49 5.25
CA PRO A 57 14.40 5.24 5.58
C PRO A 57 14.78 5.13 7.05
N TRP A 58 13.79 5.07 7.95
CA TRP A 58 14.03 4.85 9.37
C TRP A 58 14.53 3.44 9.68
N LEU A 59 13.96 2.41 9.03
CA LEU A 59 14.45 1.03 9.13
C LEU A 59 15.89 0.89 8.60
N ALA A 60 16.22 1.58 7.50
CA ALA A 60 17.56 1.57 6.93
C ALA A 60 18.60 2.21 7.86
N ARG A 61 18.24 3.31 8.54
CA ARG A 61 19.10 3.96 9.55
C ARG A 61 19.35 3.04 10.75
N ARG A 62 18.30 2.45 11.32
CA ARG A 62 18.42 1.49 12.44
C ARG A 62 19.26 0.26 12.10
N ALA A 63 19.15 -0.25 10.88
CA ALA A 63 19.96 -1.38 10.43
C ALA A 63 21.44 -1.03 10.19
N ALA A 64 21.75 0.25 9.97
CA ALA A 64 23.13 0.74 9.87
C ALA A 64 23.73 0.97 11.27
N ASP A 65 22.97 1.54 12.21
CA ASP A 65 23.41 1.75 13.60
C ASP A 65 23.70 0.41 14.30
N ASN A 66 22.89 -0.62 14.07
CA ASN A 66 23.13 -1.97 14.60
C ASN A 66 24.37 -2.69 14.03
N LYS A 67 25.08 -2.10 13.06
CA LYS A 67 26.28 -2.67 12.43
C LYS A 67 27.58 -1.98 12.84
N ILE A 68 27.51 -0.93 13.65
CA ILE A 68 28.69 -0.29 14.22
C ILE A 68 28.93 -0.94 15.59
N PRO A 69 30.00 -1.75 15.77
CA PRO A 69 30.35 -2.35 17.06
C PRO A 69 30.83 -1.30 18.07
#